data_AF-A0A2N5HGZ6-F1
#
_entry.id   AF-A0A2N5HGZ6-F1
#
_cell.length_a   1.000
_cell.length_b   1.000
_cell.length_c   1.000
_cell.angle_alpha   90.00
_cell.angle_beta   90.00
_cell.angle_gamma   90.00
#
_symmetry.space_group_name_H-M   'P 1'
#
loop_
_entity.id
_entity.type
_entity.pdbx_description
1 polymer ?
#
loop_
_entity_poly.entity_id
_entity_poly.type
_entity_poly.pdbx_seq_one_letter_code
_entity_poly.pdbx_strand_id
1 'polypeptide(L)'
;MCYVKLTEKILTLKSNAEMGQLKEFLKKQNLSLDADVEYTIAIFDGQKMVATGSLGGRILKCIAVDEEYQNMGLSAQLVTHLVHEAYSRGNTHLFIYTKPKNRSIFSDLGFFPVSEVPSKVVLMENRSAGIKNYLKQIIQEKEQVIPDKGGKNRAGAVIVNCNPFTLGHQYLIEYAASKCETLHIFVLQEDKSSFPSAVRYRLVKEGVKHLDNVVVHSGKDYIISDATFPSYFIKEFHDVVETHARLDIDIFANYIAPALGIKKRFVGEEPCCKVTSTYNSVMQEILSAREIEVQVIPRVLSETQPISASRVRDLIHAGKLHEVMKLVPETTYQFLLSSEARRIIQRIQAKHTKTLLRG
;
A
#
# COMPACT_ATOMS: atom_id res chain seq x y z
N MET A 1 32.17 -36.17 -9.06
CA MET A 1 31.46 -34.86 -9.06
C MET A 1 30.38 -34.92 -10.12
N CYS A 2 29.11 -35.07 -9.74
CA CYS A 2 28.01 -34.86 -10.68
C CYS A 2 27.94 -33.35 -10.97
N TYR A 3 28.12 -32.96 -12.23
CA TYR A 3 27.85 -31.60 -12.67
C TYR A 3 26.33 -31.38 -12.65
N VAL A 4 25.84 -30.61 -11.67
CA VAL A 4 24.45 -30.16 -11.64
C VAL A 4 24.27 -29.15 -12.79
N LYS A 5 23.48 -29.49 -13.80
CA LYS A 5 23.21 -28.60 -14.94
C LYS A 5 21.96 -27.77 -14.64
N LEU A 6 22.18 -26.62 -14.02
CA LEU A 6 21.10 -25.68 -13.73
C LEU A 6 20.69 -24.91 -14.99
N THR A 7 19.39 -24.75 -15.19
CA THR A 7 18.82 -23.99 -16.30
C THR A 7 17.81 -22.99 -15.78
N GLU A 8 17.84 -21.78 -16.33
CA GLU A 8 16.92 -20.71 -15.97
C GLU A 8 15.79 -20.60 -17.00
N LYS A 9 14.55 -20.41 -16.52
CA LYS A 9 13.36 -20.34 -17.38
C LYS A 9 12.36 -19.32 -16.86
N ILE A 10 11.91 -18.45 -17.76
CA ILE A 10 10.77 -17.54 -17.52
C ILE A 10 9.49 -18.37 -17.59
N LEU A 11 8.66 -18.30 -16.55
CA LEU A 11 7.41 -19.06 -16.49
C LEU A 11 6.26 -18.27 -17.13
N THR A 12 5.43 -18.98 -17.90
CA THR A 12 4.20 -18.45 -18.47
C THR A 12 3.02 -18.88 -17.59
N LEU A 13 2.58 -17.99 -16.69
CA LEU A 13 1.50 -18.28 -15.72
C LEU A 13 0.12 -18.54 -16.35
N LYS A 14 -0.02 -18.45 -17.68
CA LYS A 14 -1.20 -18.91 -18.43
C LYS A 14 -1.22 -20.43 -18.63
N SER A 15 -0.08 -21.10 -18.50
CA SER A 15 0.04 -22.57 -18.58
C SER A 15 -0.34 -23.21 -17.26
N ASN A 16 -1.34 -24.09 -17.27
CA ASN A 16 -1.78 -24.81 -16.07
C ASN A 16 -0.65 -25.68 -15.47
N ALA A 17 0.23 -26.23 -16.31
CA ALA A 17 1.34 -27.09 -15.85
C ALA A 17 2.41 -26.29 -15.10
N GLU A 18 2.89 -25.17 -15.67
CA GLU A 18 3.92 -24.33 -15.04
C GLU A 18 3.40 -23.65 -13.77
N MET A 19 2.15 -23.18 -13.80
CA MET A 19 1.48 -22.63 -12.63
C MET A 19 1.31 -23.69 -11.53
N GLY A 20 0.97 -24.93 -11.89
CA GLY A 20 0.87 -26.06 -10.95
C GLY A 20 2.20 -26.33 -10.26
N GLN A 21 3.27 -26.49 -11.06
CA GLN A 21 4.61 -26.76 -10.55
C GLN A 21 5.13 -25.63 -9.64
N LEU A 22 4.90 -24.37 -10.00
CA LEU A 22 5.25 -23.21 -9.18
C LEU A 22 4.52 -23.23 -7.84
N LYS A 23 3.20 -23.47 -7.83
CA LYS A 23 2.40 -23.52 -6.60
C LYS A 23 2.85 -24.67 -5.70
N GLU A 24 3.15 -25.83 -6.26
CA GLU A 24 3.67 -26.97 -5.51
C GLU A 24 5.05 -26.68 -4.89
N PHE A 25 5.95 -26.07 -5.66
CA PHE A 25 7.27 -25.67 -5.17
C PHE A 25 7.14 -24.66 -4.02
N LEU A 26 6.39 -23.57 -4.22
CA LEU A 26 6.17 -22.56 -3.18
C LEU A 26 5.54 -23.15 -1.93
N LYS A 27 4.56 -24.06 -2.07
CA LYS A 27 3.93 -24.74 -0.93
C LYS A 27 4.93 -25.54 -0.10
N LYS A 28 5.86 -26.26 -0.75
CA LYS A 28 6.96 -26.97 -0.04
C LYS A 28 7.84 -26.00 0.74
N GLN A 29 8.02 -24.78 0.22
CA GLN A 29 8.78 -23.70 0.85
C GLN A 29 7.95 -22.89 1.88
N ASN A 30 6.75 -23.35 2.23
CA ASN A 30 5.80 -22.66 3.11
C ASN A 30 5.39 -21.26 2.62
N LEU A 31 5.28 -21.10 1.30
CA LEU A 31 4.80 -19.89 0.63
C LEU A 31 3.56 -20.21 -0.22
N SER A 32 2.73 -19.21 -0.47
CA SER A 32 1.71 -19.24 -1.51
C SER A 32 2.14 -18.40 -2.72
N LEU A 33 1.40 -18.53 -3.83
CA LEU A 33 1.59 -17.64 -4.97
C LEU A 33 0.74 -16.39 -4.77
N ASP A 34 1.37 -15.21 -4.77
CA ASP A 34 0.66 -13.93 -4.68
C ASP A 34 -0.16 -13.67 -5.95
N ALA A 35 -1.35 -13.07 -5.80
CA ALA A 35 -2.32 -12.93 -6.87
C ALA A 35 -1.97 -11.85 -7.90
N ASP A 36 -1.10 -10.90 -7.53
CA ASP A 36 -0.66 -9.77 -8.36
C ASP A 36 0.75 -9.97 -8.96
N VAL A 37 1.23 -11.22 -9.02
CA VAL A 37 2.46 -11.54 -9.72
C VAL A 37 2.31 -11.31 -11.22
N GLU A 38 3.25 -10.56 -11.79
CA GLU A 38 3.28 -10.18 -13.21
C GLU A 38 4.40 -10.89 -13.97
N TYR A 39 5.41 -11.38 -13.25
CA TYR A 39 6.59 -12.03 -13.83
C TYR A 39 7.15 -13.04 -12.85
N THR A 40 7.56 -14.21 -13.35
CA THR A 40 8.20 -15.24 -12.55
C THR A 40 9.34 -15.87 -13.32
N ILE A 41 10.48 -16.01 -12.65
CA ILE A 41 11.64 -16.76 -13.11
C ILE A 41 11.82 -17.99 -12.21
N ALA A 42 12.24 -19.11 -12.79
CA ALA A 42 12.55 -20.33 -12.06
C ALA A 42 13.85 -20.96 -12.57
N ILE A 43 14.55 -21.62 -11.65
CA ILE A 43 15.77 -22.38 -11.91
C ILE A 43 15.44 -23.86 -11.76
N PHE A 44 15.91 -24.66 -12.72
CA PHE A 44 15.66 -26.09 -12.81
C PHE A 44 16.95 -26.89 -12.81
N ASP A 45 16.95 -28.00 -12.07
CA ASP A 45 17.89 -29.11 -12.23
C ASP A 45 17.19 -30.25 -12.98
N GLY A 46 17.48 -30.37 -14.27
CA GLY A 46 16.70 -31.19 -15.19
C GLY A 46 15.25 -30.72 -15.26
N GLN A 47 14.31 -31.52 -14.74
CA GLN A 47 12.86 -31.18 -14.67
C GLN A 47 12.43 -30.71 -13.26
N LYS A 48 13.31 -30.81 -12.25
CA LYS A 48 13.04 -30.39 -10.87
C LYS A 48 13.22 -28.88 -10.79
N MET A 49 12.16 -28.15 -10.42
CA MET A 49 12.29 -26.76 -10.01
C MET A 49 13.02 -26.72 -8.67
N VAL A 50 14.13 -25.98 -8.60
CA VAL A 50 14.99 -25.88 -7.42
C VAL A 50 15.03 -24.48 -6.84
N ALA A 51 14.64 -23.47 -7.61
CA ALA A 51 14.50 -22.11 -7.12
C ALA A 51 13.49 -21.31 -7.94
N THR A 52 12.87 -20.29 -7.34
CA THR A 52 11.99 -19.35 -8.06
C THR A 52 11.98 -17.98 -7.40
N GLY A 53 11.64 -16.97 -8.19
CA GLY A 53 11.37 -15.63 -7.70
C GLY A 53 10.43 -14.89 -8.66
N SER A 54 9.66 -13.97 -8.12
CA SER A 54 8.59 -13.26 -8.84
C SER A 54 8.69 -11.74 -8.66
N LEU A 55 8.05 -11.01 -9.57
CA LEU A 55 7.87 -9.56 -9.50
C LEU A 55 6.37 -9.24 -9.59
N GLY A 56 5.90 -8.36 -8.70
CA GLY A 56 4.61 -7.69 -8.81
C GLY A 56 4.82 -6.18 -8.71
N GLY A 57 4.73 -5.45 -9.83
CA GLY A 57 5.09 -4.04 -9.91
C GLY A 57 6.53 -3.77 -9.45
N ARG A 58 6.67 -3.15 -8.28
CA ARG A 58 7.96 -2.77 -7.66
C ARG A 58 8.40 -3.71 -6.53
N ILE A 59 7.65 -4.78 -6.29
CA ILE A 59 7.89 -5.70 -5.18
C ILE A 59 8.44 -7.02 -5.72
N LEU A 60 9.61 -7.41 -5.22
CA LEU A 60 10.16 -8.74 -5.40
C LEU A 60 9.47 -9.69 -4.42
N LYS A 61 8.87 -10.75 -4.95
CA LYS A 61 7.97 -11.66 -4.24
C LYS A 61 8.33 -13.12 -4.48
N CYS A 62 7.79 -14.01 -3.64
CA CYS A 62 7.86 -15.46 -3.83
C CYS A 62 9.29 -16.00 -4.09
N ILE A 63 10.31 -15.38 -3.49
CA ILE A 63 11.71 -15.83 -3.63
C ILE A 63 11.92 -17.04 -2.72
N ALA A 64 12.27 -18.18 -3.32
CA ALA A 64 12.56 -19.40 -2.58
C ALA A 64 13.58 -20.29 -3.31
N VAL A 65 14.38 -21.02 -2.52
CA VAL A 65 15.39 -21.97 -2.97
C VAL A 65 15.21 -23.26 -2.17
N ASP A 66 15.22 -24.38 -2.88
CA ASP A 66 15.16 -25.73 -2.29
C ASP A 66 16.33 -25.94 -1.31
N GLU A 67 16.07 -26.60 -0.19
CA GLU A 67 17.04 -26.77 0.91
C GLU A 67 18.32 -27.48 0.44
N GLU A 68 18.21 -28.43 -0.48
CA GLU A 68 19.35 -29.17 -1.05
C GLU A 68 20.28 -28.29 -1.90
N TYR A 69 19.78 -27.14 -2.37
CA TYR A 69 20.47 -26.21 -3.26
C TYR A 69 20.80 -24.88 -2.54
N GLN A 70 20.55 -24.80 -1.24
CA GLN A 70 21.01 -23.68 -0.42
C GLN A 70 22.55 -23.62 -0.47
N ASN A 71 23.10 -22.40 -0.48
CA ASN A 71 24.53 -22.10 -0.63
C ASN A 71 25.12 -22.20 -2.05
N MET A 72 24.32 -22.52 -3.08
CA MET A 72 24.76 -22.45 -4.48
C MET A 72 24.63 -21.05 -5.11
N GLY A 73 24.33 -20.01 -4.32
CA GLY A 73 24.15 -18.65 -4.81
C GLY A 73 22.85 -18.39 -5.57
N LEU A 74 21.90 -19.33 -5.59
CA LEU A 74 20.67 -19.21 -6.39
C LEU A 74 19.79 -18.03 -5.97
N SER A 75 19.73 -17.68 -4.68
CA SER A 75 19.03 -16.47 -4.22
C SER A 75 19.60 -15.20 -4.86
N ALA A 76 20.93 -15.10 -4.93
CA ALA A 76 21.61 -13.95 -5.53
C ALA A 76 21.34 -13.86 -7.04
N GLN A 77 21.38 -15.00 -7.73
CA GLN A 77 21.04 -15.08 -9.15
C GLN A 77 19.60 -14.62 -9.41
N LEU A 78 18.63 -15.15 -8.65
CA LEU A 78 17.23 -14.77 -8.77
C LEU A 78 17.00 -13.28 -8.51
N VAL A 79 17.57 -12.73 -7.43
CA VAL A 79 17.42 -11.31 -7.10
C VAL A 79 18.04 -10.42 -8.19
N THR A 80 19.24 -10.77 -8.67
CA THR A 80 19.90 -10.02 -9.77
C THR A 80 19.02 -9.99 -11.02
N HIS A 81 18.46 -11.14 -11.40
CA HIS A 81 17.55 -11.24 -12.54
C HIS A 81 16.30 -10.37 -12.35
N LEU A 82 15.64 -10.47 -11.20
CA LEU A 82 14.43 -9.72 -10.92
C LEU A 82 14.68 -8.21 -10.85
N VAL A 83 15.83 -7.78 -10.33
CA VAL A 83 16.23 -6.36 -10.32
C VAL A 83 16.43 -5.86 -11.74
N HIS A 84 17.14 -6.61 -12.60
CA HIS A 84 17.31 -6.25 -14.01
C HIS A 84 15.97 -6.17 -14.75
N GLU A 85 15.08 -7.13 -14.54
CA GLU A 85 13.75 -7.13 -15.13
C GLU A 85 12.89 -5.96 -14.63
N ALA A 86 12.98 -5.60 -13.35
CA ALA A 86 12.25 -4.45 -12.85
C ALA A 86 12.81 -3.14 -13.43
N TYR A 87 14.14 -3.02 -13.57
CA TYR A 87 14.80 -1.85 -14.15
C TYR A 87 14.46 -1.68 -15.63
N SER A 88 14.39 -2.77 -16.40
CA SER A 88 13.97 -2.73 -17.81
C SER A 88 12.54 -2.21 -17.98
N ARG A 89 11.68 -2.40 -16.97
CA ARG A 89 10.31 -1.85 -16.88
C ARG A 89 10.24 -0.43 -16.31
N GLY A 90 11.37 0.20 -16.01
CA GLY A 90 11.46 1.54 -15.43
C GLY A 90 11.29 1.61 -13.91
N ASN A 91 11.17 0.46 -13.23
CA ASN A 91 10.99 0.39 -11.78
C ASN A 91 12.35 0.32 -11.08
N THR A 92 12.90 1.46 -10.64
CA THR A 92 14.24 1.51 -10.01
C THR A 92 14.24 1.52 -8.49
N HIS A 93 13.10 1.80 -7.86
CA HIS A 93 12.92 1.70 -6.41
C HIS A 93 12.13 0.44 -6.11
N LEU A 94 12.80 -0.54 -5.50
CA LEU A 94 12.31 -1.90 -5.31
C LEU A 94 12.22 -2.25 -3.84
N PHE A 95 11.26 -3.11 -3.53
CA PHE A 95 10.96 -3.56 -2.17
C PHE A 95 10.95 -5.08 -2.06
N ILE A 96 11.33 -5.59 -0.89
CA ILE A 96 11.19 -7.00 -0.50
C ILE A 96 10.47 -7.05 0.83
N TYR A 97 9.47 -7.94 0.90
CA TYR A 97 8.81 -8.32 2.14
C TYR A 97 9.17 -9.78 2.41
N THR A 98 9.84 -10.05 3.53
CA THR A 98 10.34 -11.39 3.82
C THR A 98 10.32 -11.67 5.31
N LYS A 99 10.50 -12.93 5.70
CA LYS A 99 10.70 -13.29 7.11
C LYS A 99 12.01 -12.68 7.64
N PRO A 100 12.05 -12.17 8.89
CA PRO A 100 13.24 -11.54 9.47
C PRO A 100 14.52 -12.40 9.39
N LYS A 101 14.40 -13.73 9.46
CA LYS A 101 15.52 -14.66 9.31
C LYS A 101 16.28 -14.53 7.98
N ASN A 102 15.66 -13.99 6.94
CA ASN A 102 16.26 -13.81 5.62
C ASN A 102 16.91 -12.42 5.45
N ARG A 103 16.88 -11.57 6.48
CA ARG A 103 17.35 -10.18 6.40
C ARG A 103 18.81 -10.07 5.95
N SER A 104 19.71 -10.91 6.47
CA SER A 104 21.13 -10.89 6.10
C SER A 104 21.32 -11.16 4.61
N ILE A 105 20.66 -12.21 4.09
CA ILE A 105 20.71 -12.59 2.67
C ILE A 105 20.38 -11.41 1.77
N PHE A 106 19.29 -10.68 2.05
CA PHE A 106 18.89 -9.55 1.21
C PHE A 106 19.71 -8.29 1.47
N SER A 107 20.29 -8.13 2.65
CA SER A 107 21.25 -7.05 2.95
C SER A 107 22.50 -7.18 2.07
N ASP A 108 23.03 -8.40 1.93
CA ASP A 108 24.18 -8.69 1.07
C ASP A 108 23.87 -8.45 -0.42
N LEU A 109 22.58 -8.47 -0.79
CA LEU A 109 22.08 -8.20 -2.15
C LEU A 109 21.65 -6.75 -2.36
N GLY A 110 22.03 -5.83 -1.46
CA GLY A 110 21.82 -4.40 -1.62
C GLY A 110 20.43 -3.89 -1.20
N PHE A 111 19.69 -4.66 -0.40
CA PHE A 111 18.44 -4.21 0.22
C PHE A 111 18.66 -3.79 1.67
N PHE A 112 18.07 -2.68 2.08
CA PHE A 112 18.24 -2.10 3.41
C PHE A 112 16.91 -2.20 4.18
N PRO A 113 16.94 -2.64 5.45
CA PRO A 113 15.72 -2.76 6.25
C PRO A 113 15.10 -1.38 6.53
N VAL A 114 13.78 -1.29 6.38
CA VAL A 114 12.97 -0.09 6.65
C VAL A 114 12.23 -0.24 7.99
N SER A 115 11.49 -1.34 8.14
CA SER A 115 10.71 -1.65 9.34
C SER A 115 10.55 -3.18 9.47
N GLU A 116 10.40 -3.66 10.69
CA GLU A 116 10.35 -5.08 11.02
C GLU A 116 9.28 -5.34 12.09
N VAL A 117 8.38 -6.29 11.81
CA VAL A 117 7.50 -6.89 12.81
C VAL A 117 8.16 -8.20 13.26
N PRO A 118 8.57 -8.31 14.55
CA PRO A 118 9.32 -9.45 15.05
C PRO A 118 8.70 -10.78 14.66
N SER A 119 9.53 -11.72 14.21
CA SER A 119 9.16 -13.08 13.73
C SER A 119 8.21 -13.16 12.52
N LYS A 120 7.59 -12.06 12.09
CA LYS A 120 6.56 -12.04 11.04
C LYS A 120 7.13 -11.54 9.71
N VAL A 121 7.58 -10.29 9.65
CA VAL A 121 8.01 -9.65 8.39
C VAL A 121 9.08 -8.60 8.61
N VAL A 122 10.00 -8.47 7.67
CA VAL A 122 10.85 -7.30 7.46
C VAL A 122 10.57 -6.72 6.08
N LEU A 123 10.33 -5.41 6.02
CA LEU A 123 10.31 -4.63 4.80
C LEU A 123 11.72 -4.12 4.53
N MET A 124 12.22 -4.37 3.32
CA MET A 124 13.52 -3.89 2.88
C MET A 124 13.39 -3.17 1.53
N GLU A 125 14.23 -2.16 1.28
CA GLU A 125 14.26 -1.38 0.04
C GLU A 125 15.65 -1.36 -0.60
N ASN A 126 15.75 -1.27 -1.92
CA ASN A 126 17.05 -1.21 -2.63
C ASN A 126 17.70 0.18 -2.60
N ARG A 127 17.29 1.06 -1.69
CA ARG A 127 17.80 2.43 -1.53
C ARG A 127 18.19 2.68 -0.08
N SER A 128 19.49 2.81 0.19
CA SER A 128 20.02 3.04 1.54
C SER A 128 19.51 4.32 2.22
N ALA A 129 19.07 5.30 1.44
CA ALA A 129 18.52 6.56 1.93
C ALA A 129 17.07 6.79 1.46
N GLY A 130 16.35 5.75 1.04
CA GLY A 130 14.99 5.89 0.49
C GLY A 130 14.06 6.61 1.44
N ILE A 131 13.82 6.04 2.64
CA ILE A 131 12.93 6.67 3.63
C ILE A 131 13.44 8.04 4.06
N LYS A 132 14.76 8.21 4.23
CA LYS A 132 15.36 9.51 4.59
C LYS A 132 15.07 10.59 3.56
N ASN A 133 15.12 10.24 2.27
CA ASN A 133 14.82 11.16 1.17
C ASN A 133 13.32 11.49 1.12
N TYR A 134 12.46 10.52 1.39
CA TYR A 134 11.02 10.77 1.52
C TYR A 134 10.69 11.72 2.67
N LEU A 135 11.32 11.53 3.84
CA LEU A 135 11.16 12.44 4.99
C LEU A 135 11.60 13.87 4.64
N LYS A 136 12.75 14.04 3.97
CA LYS A 136 13.20 15.35 3.49
C LYS A 136 12.18 16.00 2.56
N GLN A 137 11.59 15.23 1.66
CA GLN A 137 10.58 15.74 0.74
C GLN A 137 9.34 16.24 1.48
N ILE A 138 8.76 15.46 2.40
CA ILE A 138 7.53 15.86 3.10
C ILE A 138 7.78 17.04 4.06
N ILE A 139 8.99 17.15 4.62
CA ILE A 139 9.42 18.34 5.39
C ILE A 139 9.46 19.58 4.48
N GLN A 140 10.08 19.48 3.31
CA GLN A 140 10.12 20.58 2.34
C GLN A 140 8.72 20.97 1.85
N GLU A 141 7.85 20.00 1.57
CA GLU A 141 6.45 20.24 1.20
C GLU A 141 5.70 21.00 2.31
N LYS A 142 5.95 20.66 3.59
CA LYS A 142 5.41 21.43 4.72
C LYS A 142 5.94 22.86 4.72
N GLU A 143 7.26 23.05 4.66
CA GLU A 143 7.90 24.37 4.75
C GLU A 143 7.47 25.33 3.63
N GLN A 144 7.16 24.80 2.45
CA GLN A 144 6.64 25.59 1.32
C GLN A 144 5.22 26.12 1.53
N VAL A 145 4.39 25.41 2.30
CA VAL A 145 2.98 25.76 2.52
C VAL A 145 2.81 26.51 3.84
N ILE A 146 3.49 26.06 4.89
CA ILE A 146 3.37 26.57 6.26
C ILE A 146 4.79 26.85 6.78
N PRO A 147 5.24 28.13 6.75
CA PRO A 147 6.54 28.51 7.29
C PRO A 147 6.63 28.20 8.78
N ASP A 148 7.82 27.82 9.25
CA ASP A 148 8.05 27.61 10.68
C ASP A 148 7.93 28.94 11.45
N LYS A 149 6.98 29.00 12.38
CA LYS A 149 6.74 30.19 13.21
C LYS A 149 7.43 30.11 14.58
N GLY A 150 8.30 29.13 14.81
CA GLY A 150 9.13 29.04 16.03
C GLY A 150 8.36 28.70 17.31
N GLY A 151 7.19 28.06 17.20
CA GLY A 151 6.34 27.63 18.32
C GLY A 151 6.32 26.11 18.52
N LYS A 152 5.71 25.62 19.61
CA LYS A 152 5.41 24.20 19.81
C LYS A 152 4.32 23.77 18.82
N ASN A 153 4.73 23.41 17.59
CA ASN A 153 3.82 23.03 16.51
C ASN A 153 2.94 21.84 16.94
N ARG A 154 1.65 22.08 17.14
CA ARG A 154 0.66 21.01 17.38
C ARG A 154 0.28 20.40 16.04
N ALA A 155 1.12 19.51 15.51
CA ALA A 155 0.85 18.86 14.24
C ALA A 155 -0.04 17.62 14.41
N GLY A 156 -1.02 17.49 13.52
CA GLY A 156 -1.90 16.34 13.39
C GLY A 156 -1.70 15.64 12.04
N ALA A 157 -2.19 14.41 11.91
CA ALA A 157 -2.21 13.72 10.63
C ALA A 157 -3.51 12.96 10.36
N VAL A 158 -3.87 12.92 9.09
CA VAL A 158 -4.94 12.09 8.52
C VAL A 158 -4.35 11.31 7.35
N ILE A 159 -4.62 10.00 7.29
CA ILE A 159 -4.25 9.15 6.15
C ILE A 159 -5.53 8.71 5.46
N VAL A 160 -5.62 8.95 4.14
CA VAL A 160 -6.84 8.73 3.37
C VAL A 160 -6.57 8.08 2.02
N ASN A 161 -7.48 7.19 1.60
CA ASN A 161 -7.45 6.66 0.23
C ASN A 161 -8.19 7.60 -0.74
N CYS A 162 -9.39 8.08 -0.37
CA CYS A 162 -10.21 8.96 -1.22
C CYS A 162 -10.51 8.40 -2.61
N ASN A 163 -11.16 7.23 -2.68
CA ASN A 163 -11.47 6.51 -3.93
C ASN A 163 -12.99 6.51 -4.26
N PRO A 164 -13.66 7.65 -4.51
CA PRO A 164 -13.12 9.02 -4.63
C PRO A 164 -13.15 9.83 -3.32
N PHE A 165 -12.74 11.10 -3.39
CA PHE A 165 -12.89 12.07 -2.30
C PHE A 165 -14.38 12.41 -2.08
N THR A 166 -14.85 12.30 -0.83
CA THR A 166 -16.28 12.41 -0.45
C THR A 166 -16.47 13.47 0.63
N LEU A 167 -17.72 13.89 0.88
CA LEU A 167 -18.03 14.81 1.97
C LEU A 167 -17.65 14.24 3.34
N GLY A 168 -17.67 12.92 3.50
CA GLY A 168 -17.17 12.25 4.71
C GLY A 168 -15.66 12.44 4.92
N HIS A 169 -14.86 12.39 3.84
CA HIS A 169 -13.43 12.70 3.92
C HIS A 169 -13.19 14.18 4.21
N GLN A 170 -13.94 15.07 3.54
CA GLN A 170 -13.82 16.51 3.76
C GLN A 170 -14.14 16.87 5.21
N TYR A 171 -15.22 16.34 5.78
CA TYR A 171 -15.57 16.52 7.19
C TYR A 171 -14.47 16.03 8.14
N LEU A 172 -13.93 14.83 7.91
CA LEU A 172 -12.82 14.30 8.73
C LEU A 172 -11.62 15.25 8.73
N ILE A 173 -11.26 15.77 7.55
CA ILE A 173 -10.13 16.68 7.38
C ILE A 173 -10.42 18.03 8.04
N GLU A 174 -11.59 18.62 7.82
CA GLU A 174 -11.99 19.90 8.41
C GLU A 174 -12.03 19.82 9.94
N TYR A 175 -12.59 18.73 10.48
CA TYR A 175 -12.58 18.47 11.91
C TYR A 175 -11.15 18.38 12.44
N ALA A 176 -10.30 17.55 11.81
CA ALA A 176 -8.91 17.36 12.22
C ALA A 176 -8.13 18.68 12.17
N ALA A 177 -8.30 19.47 11.10
CA ALA A 177 -7.67 20.76 10.91
C ALA A 177 -8.07 21.76 12.00
N SER A 178 -9.32 21.72 12.49
CA SER A 178 -9.77 22.56 13.61
C SER A 178 -9.12 22.22 14.96
N LYS A 179 -8.44 21.08 15.07
CA LYS A 179 -7.85 20.55 16.32
C LYS A 179 -6.32 20.57 16.34
N CYS A 180 -5.68 21.13 15.32
CA CYS A 180 -4.23 21.20 15.20
C CYS A 180 -3.78 22.50 14.54
N GLU A 181 -2.53 22.90 14.77
CA GLU A 181 -1.93 24.08 14.14
C GLU A 181 -1.48 23.78 12.71
N THR A 182 -1.13 22.52 12.44
CA THR A 182 -0.83 22.01 11.10
C THR A 182 -1.42 20.62 10.96
N LEU A 183 -2.22 20.39 9.92
CA LEU A 183 -2.70 19.05 9.57
C LEU A 183 -1.95 18.51 8.35
N HIS A 184 -1.26 17.39 8.53
CA HIS A 184 -0.68 16.62 7.44
C HIS A 184 -1.68 15.62 6.88
N ILE A 185 -2.06 15.78 5.62
CA ILE A 185 -2.98 14.89 4.93
C ILE A 185 -2.17 14.01 3.99
N PHE A 186 -2.13 12.72 4.26
CA PHE A 186 -1.44 11.76 3.41
C PHE A 186 -2.43 11.00 2.55
N VAL A 187 -2.30 11.16 1.22
CA VAL A 187 -3.12 10.43 0.25
C VAL A 187 -2.39 9.16 -0.19
N LEU A 188 -3.01 7.99 -0.05
CA LEU A 188 -2.43 6.71 -0.46
C LEU A 188 -2.10 6.70 -1.97
N GLN A 189 -0.98 6.11 -2.38
CA GLN A 189 -0.58 6.05 -3.79
C GLN A 189 -0.87 4.70 -4.48
N GLU A 190 -1.70 3.84 -3.89
CA GLU A 190 -2.02 2.54 -4.51
C GLU A 190 -2.82 2.67 -5.82
N ASP A 191 -2.51 1.82 -6.80
CA ASP A 191 -3.08 1.83 -8.16
C ASP A 191 -4.13 0.71 -8.40
N LYS A 192 -4.56 0.00 -7.35
CA LYS A 192 -5.67 -0.98 -7.39
C LYS A 192 -7.04 -0.33 -7.18
N SER A 193 -7.07 0.95 -6.77
CA SER A 193 -8.27 1.80 -6.67
C SER A 193 -9.02 1.97 -8.00
N SER A 194 -10.29 2.38 -7.91
CA SER A 194 -11.09 2.69 -9.11
C SER A 194 -10.72 4.05 -9.69
N PHE A 195 -10.41 5.01 -8.80
CA PHE A 195 -9.87 6.31 -9.14
C PHE A 195 -8.33 6.26 -9.06
N PRO A 196 -7.61 6.66 -10.13
CA PRO A 196 -6.15 6.67 -10.14
C PRO A 196 -5.56 7.54 -9.02
N SER A 197 -4.40 7.17 -8.49
CA SER A 197 -3.71 7.87 -7.39
C SER A 197 -3.53 9.37 -7.64
N ALA A 198 -3.10 9.76 -8.85
CA ALA A 198 -2.95 11.16 -9.24
C ALA A 198 -4.27 11.96 -9.19
N VAL A 199 -5.38 11.33 -9.62
CA VAL A 199 -6.71 11.94 -9.56
C VAL A 199 -7.15 12.11 -8.12
N ARG A 200 -6.99 11.07 -7.29
CA ARG A 200 -7.35 11.13 -5.86
C ARG A 200 -6.59 12.23 -5.13
N TYR A 201 -5.27 12.33 -5.36
CA TYR A 201 -4.44 13.40 -4.80
C TYR A 201 -4.93 14.80 -5.23
N ARG A 202 -5.22 15.00 -6.52
CA ARG A 202 -5.73 16.27 -7.04
C ARG A 202 -7.06 16.66 -6.40
N LEU A 203 -8.01 15.72 -6.33
CA LEU A 203 -9.33 15.96 -5.73
C LEU A 203 -9.25 16.32 -4.25
N VAL A 204 -8.37 15.67 -3.49
CA VAL A 204 -8.10 16.03 -2.09
C VAL A 204 -7.53 17.44 -2.03
N LYS A 205 -6.48 17.74 -2.80
CA LYS A 205 -5.83 19.06 -2.79
C LYS A 205 -6.78 20.20 -3.15
N GLU A 206 -7.64 20.01 -4.14
CA GLU A 206 -8.65 20.99 -4.53
C GLU A 206 -9.75 21.12 -3.47
N GLY A 207 -10.20 20.00 -2.91
CA GLY A 207 -11.29 19.93 -1.94
C GLY A 207 -10.94 20.42 -0.53
N VAL A 208 -9.67 20.73 -0.25
CA VAL A 208 -9.21 21.27 1.04
C VAL A 208 -8.57 22.66 0.90
N LYS A 209 -8.65 23.27 -0.29
CA LYS A 209 -7.97 24.54 -0.62
C LYS A 209 -8.42 25.70 0.28
N HIS A 210 -9.61 25.64 0.87
CA HIS A 210 -10.14 26.62 1.80
C HIS A 210 -9.54 26.54 3.20
N LEU A 211 -8.68 25.55 3.49
CA LEU A 211 -8.02 25.39 4.78
C LEU A 211 -6.57 25.89 4.70
N ASP A 212 -6.24 26.88 5.53
CA ASP A 212 -4.93 27.54 5.50
C ASP A 212 -3.84 26.80 6.30
N ASN A 213 -4.22 25.78 7.06
CA ASN A 213 -3.34 25.06 7.98
C ASN A 213 -3.14 23.58 7.60
N VAL A 214 -3.35 23.22 6.33
CA VAL A 214 -3.20 21.83 5.85
C VAL A 214 -2.06 21.68 4.84
N VAL A 215 -1.40 20.52 4.86
CA VAL A 215 -0.38 20.15 3.87
C VAL A 215 -0.75 18.78 3.30
N VAL A 216 -0.87 18.69 1.98
CA VAL A 216 -1.26 17.44 1.29
C VAL A 216 -0.03 16.74 0.72
N HIS A 217 0.30 15.58 1.30
CA HIS A 217 1.42 14.72 0.92
C HIS A 217 0.93 13.51 0.13
N SER A 218 1.77 13.04 -0.81
CA SER A 218 1.62 11.67 -1.31
C SER A 218 2.21 10.71 -0.28
N GLY A 219 1.46 9.68 0.12
CA GLY A 219 1.96 8.64 1.02
C GLY A 219 3.08 7.77 0.42
N LYS A 220 3.19 7.79 -0.92
CA LYS A 220 4.17 7.02 -1.70
C LYS A 220 4.30 5.57 -1.19
N ASP A 221 5.52 5.17 -0.89
CA ASP A 221 5.90 3.79 -0.55
C ASP A 221 5.97 3.52 0.95
N TYR A 222 5.85 4.57 1.77
CA TYR A 222 6.02 4.51 3.23
C TYR A 222 4.70 4.64 3.98
N ILE A 223 3.58 4.63 3.25
CA ILE A 223 2.24 4.40 3.78
C ILE A 223 1.65 3.25 3.01
N ILE A 224 1.70 2.08 3.63
CA ILE A 224 1.43 0.79 3.01
C ILE A 224 -0.07 0.58 2.96
N SER A 225 -0.64 0.48 1.76
CA SER A 225 -2.02 0.05 1.60
C SER A 225 -2.14 -1.46 1.79
N ASP A 226 -3.21 -1.89 2.47
CA ASP A 226 -3.62 -3.30 2.57
C ASP A 226 -3.67 -3.97 1.18
N ALA A 227 -4.18 -3.26 0.17
CA ALA A 227 -4.30 -3.78 -1.19
C ALA A 227 -2.95 -4.15 -1.83
N THR A 228 -1.85 -3.56 -1.36
CA THR A 228 -0.49 -3.77 -1.89
C THR A 228 0.41 -4.58 -0.97
N PHE A 229 -0.03 -4.90 0.24
CA PHE A 229 0.76 -5.64 1.21
C PHE A 229 0.92 -7.11 0.76
N PRO A 230 2.15 -7.58 0.51
CA PRO A 230 2.36 -8.97 0.11
C PRO A 230 2.15 -9.90 1.30
N SER A 231 1.22 -10.84 1.15
CA SER A 231 0.82 -11.77 2.22
C SER A 231 1.22 -13.22 1.95
N TYR A 232 1.95 -13.48 0.85
CA TYR A 232 2.27 -14.83 0.38
C TYR A 232 3.09 -15.70 1.35
N PHE A 233 3.68 -15.10 2.38
CA PHE A 233 4.45 -15.78 3.43
C PHE A 233 3.68 -15.93 4.75
N ILE A 234 2.42 -15.47 4.81
CA ILE A 234 1.52 -15.52 5.97
C ILE A 234 0.34 -16.44 5.65
N LYS A 235 0.01 -17.35 6.58
CA LYS A 235 -1.04 -18.37 6.35
C LYS A 235 -2.43 -17.88 6.74
N GLU A 236 -2.54 -17.24 7.90
CA GLU A 236 -3.83 -16.83 8.47
C GLU A 236 -4.20 -15.41 8.06
N PHE A 237 -5.43 -15.22 7.58
CA PHE A 237 -5.90 -13.90 7.15
C PHE A 237 -5.85 -12.85 8.29
N HIS A 238 -6.16 -13.25 9.52
CA HIS A 238 -6.05 -12.36 10.68
C HIS A 238 -4.61 -11.86 10.88
N ASP A 239 -3.64 -12.77 10.77
CA ASP A 239 -2.22 -12.43 10.88
C ASP A 239 -1.76 -11.50 9.75
N VAL A 240 -2.34 -11.60 8.55
CA VAL A 240 -2.04 -10.69 7.44
C VAL A 240 -2.44 -9.26 7.81
N VAL A 241 -3.68 -9.08 8.27
CA VAL A 241 -4.22 -7.76 8.63
C VAL A 241 -3.43 -7.16 9.79
N GLU A 242 -3.15 -7.94 10.84
CA GLU A 242 -2.38 -7.46 11.97
C GLU A 242 -0.94 -7.11 11.57
N THR A 243 -0.27 -7.98 10.82
CA THR A 243 1.13 -7.75 10.40
C THR A 243 1.24 -6.52 9.50
N HIS A 244 0.31 -6.35 8.55
CA HIS A 244 0.20 -5.16 7.72
C HIS A 244 0.04 -3.90 8.58
N ALA A 245 -0.93 -3.91 9.50
CA ALA A 245 -1.19 -2.78 10.38
C ALA A 245 0.05 -2.42 11.20
N ARG A 246 0.68 -3.40 11.87
CA ARG A 246 1.88 -3.15 12.69
C ARG A 246 3.00 -2.54 11.87
N LEU A 247 3.30 -3.11 10.70
CA LEU A 247 4.37 -2.63 9.82
C LEU A 247 4.14 -1.18 9.37
N ASP A 248 2.92 -0.86 8.91
CA ASP A 248 2.56 0.48 8.43
C ASP A 248 2.57 1.52 9.56
N ILE A 249 1.98 1.19 10.71
CA ILE A 249 1.94 2.09 11.88
C ILE A 249 3.35 2.29 12.45
N ASP A 250 4.21 1.28 12.44
CA ASP A 250 5.61 1.41 12.86
C ASP A 250 6.39 2.36 11.95
N ILE A 251 6.22 2.29 10.63
CA ILE A 251 6.85 3.25 9.71
C ILE A 251 6.38 4.66 10.02
N PHE A 252 5.06 4.84 10.17
CA PHE A 252 4.49 6.15 10.50
C PHE A 252 5.05 6.70 11.82
N ALA A 253 5.02 5.90 12.89
CA ALA A 253 5.36 6.38 14.21
C ALA A 253 6.87 6.56 14.44
N ASN A 254 7.70 5.74 13.80
CA ASN A 254 9.16 5.81 13.97
C ASN A 254 9.80 6.87 13.06
N TYR A 255 9.19 7.18 11.91
CA TYR A 255 9.81 8.05 10.91
C TYR A 255 8.97 9.28 10.57
N ILE A 256 7.72 9.10 10.14
CA ILE A 256 6.89 10.19 9.61
C ILE A 256 6.46 11.14 10.72
N ALA A 257 5.94 10.60 11.82
CA ALA A 257 5.43 11.41 12.92
C ALA A 257 6.52 12.27 13.59
N PRO A 258 7.71 11.73 13.94
CA PRO A 258 8.79 12.54 14.49
C PRO A 258 9.30 13.60 13.51
N ALA A 259 9.44 13.25 12.23
CA ALA A 259 9.95 14.18 11.20
C ALA A 259 9.06 15.42 11.00
N LEU A 260 7.75 15.27 11.19
CA LEU A 260 6.77 16.35 11.03
C LEU A 260 6.26 16.91 12.36
N GLY A 261 6.73 16.38 13.49
CA GLY A 261 6.26 16.77 14.83
C GLY A 261 4.81 16.37 15.11
N ILE A 262 4.30 15.33 14.45
CA ILE A 262 2.91 14.89 14.60
C ILE A 262 2.71 14.26 15.98
N LYS A 263 1.74 14.77 16.73
CA LYS A 263 1.34 14.28 18.06
C LYS A 263 -0.09 13.75 18.11
N LYS A 264 -0.83 13.89 17.01
CA LYS A 264 -2.22 13.41 16.91
C LYS A 264 -2.49 12.77 15.56
N ARG A 265 -3.09 11.59 15.55
CA ARG A 265 -3.59 10.93 14.33
C ARG A 265 -5.11 10.83 14.40
N PHE A 266 -5.78 11.38 13.40
CA PHE A 266 -7.23 11.35 13.29
C PHE A 266 -7.66 10.27 12.32
N VAL A 267 -8.67 9.50 12.70
CA VAL A 267 -9.22 8.42 11.87
C VAL A 267 -10.74 8.46 11.89
N GLY A 268 -11.35 8.09 10.77
CA GLY A 268 -12.80 7.88 10.73
C GLY A 268 -13.18 6.56 11.40
N GLU A 269 -14.34 6.54 12.04
CA GLU A 269 -14.94 5.32 12.57
C GLU A 269 -15.29 4.34 11.43
N GLU A 270 -15.01 3.05 11.63
CA GLU A 270 -15.33 1.99 10.66
C GLU A 270 -15.81 0.70 11.37
N PRO A 271 -17.01 0.71 11.96
CA PRO A 271 -17.45 -0.40 12.81
C PRO A 271 -17.86 -1.66 12.01
N CYS A 272 -18.16 -1.51 10.71
CA CYS A 272 -18.66 -2.59 9.88
C CYS A 272 -17.57 -3.35 9.10
N CYS A 273 -16.31 -2.89 9.15
CA CYS A 273 -15.19 -3.53 8.44
C CYS A 273 -14.22 -4.15 9.44
N LYS A 274 -14.23 -5.48 9.54
CA LYS A 274 -13.34 -6.22 10.46
C LYS A 274 -11.86 -5.93 10.22
N VAL A 275 -11.46 -5.74 8.95
CA VAL A 275 -10.06 -5.40 8.59
C VAL A 275 -9.69 -4.03 9.15
N THR A 276 -10.54 -3.02 8.91
CA THR A 276 -10.29 -1.65 9.38
C THR A 276 -10.39 -1.53 10.89
N SER A 277 -11.29 -2.27 11.53
CA SER A 277 -11.39 -2.29 12.99
C SER A 277 -10.13 -2.88 13.63
N THR A 278 -9.60 -4.00 13.10
CA THR A 278 -8.32 -4.57 13.56
C THR A 278 -7.17 -3.59 13.35
N TYR A 279 -7.09 -2.95 12.18
CA TYR A 279 -6.06 -1.95 11.90
C TYR A 279 -6.13 -0.75 12.87
N ASN A 280 -7.33 -0.24 13.17
CA ASN A 280 -7.53 0.85 14.12
C ASN A 280 -7.15 0.45 15.56
N SER A 281 -7.45 -0.78 15.98
CA SER A 281 -7.03 -1.29 17.29
C SER A 281 -5.51 -1.36 17.42
N VAL A 282 -4.82 -1.90 16.40
CA VAL A 282 -3.34 -1.94 16.34
C VAL A 282 -2.75 -0.54 16.34
N MET A 283 -3.36 0.39 15.59
CA MET A 283 -2.96 1.79 15.57
C MET A 283 -3.05 2.42 16.96
N GLN A 284 -4.16 2.23 17.67
CA GLN A 284 -4.35 2.77 19.01
C GLN A 284 -3.28 2.23 19.97
N GLU A 285 -3.04 0.92 19.97
CA GLU A 285 -2.02 0.27 20.81
C GLU A 285 -0.65 0.91 20.57
N ILE A 286 -0.21 0.94 19.32
CA ILE A 286 1.16 1.33 18.95
C ILE A 286 1.40 2.84 19.12
N LEU A 287 0.45 3.67 18.67
CA LEU A 287 0.63 5.13 18.69
C LEU A 287 0.52 5.68 20.11
N SER A 288 -0.36 5.14 20.94
CA SER A 288 -0.46 5.56 22.35
C SER A 288 0.85 5.29 23.10
N ALA A 289 1.51 4.15 22.82
CA ALA A 289 2.82 3.82 23.40
C ALA A 289 3.95 4.75 22.95
N ARG A 290 3.74 5.55 21.89
CA ARG A 290 4.71 6.51 21.34
C ARG A 290 4.28 7.96 21.55
N GLU A 291 3.37 8.19 22.50
CA GLU A 291 2.85 9.53 22.84
C GLU A 291 2.21 10.26 21.63
N ILE A 292 1.60 9.49 20.73
CA ILE A 292 0.80 10.00 19.62
C ILE A 292 -0.66 9.68 19.93
N GLU A 293 -1.45 10.72 20.20
CA GLU A 293 -2.88 10.58 20.48
C GLU A 293 -3.62 10.10 19.23
N VAL A 294 -4.45 9.08 19.37
CA VAL A 294 -5.35 8.64 18.30
C VAL A 294 -6.76 9.10 18.62
N GLN A 295 -7.36 9.82 17.67
CA GLN A 295 -8.73 10.31 17.81
C GLN A 295 -9.61 9.72 16.71
N VAL A 296 -10.59 8.92 17.13
CA VAL A 296 -11.61 8.34 16.25
C VAL A 296 -12.77 9.33 16.11
N ILE A 297 -13.16 9.63 14.88
CA ILE A 297 -14.20 10.60 14.55
C ILE A 297 -15.43 9.85 13.99
N PRO A 298 -16.63 10.07 14.57
CA PRO A 298 -17.86 9.44 14.10
C PRO A 298 -18.14 9.71 12.61
N ARG A 299 -18.77 8.74 11.95
CA ARG A 299 -19.13 8.88 10.53
C ARG A 299 -20.22 9.92 10.29
N VAL A 300 -20.06 10.68 9.21
CA VAL A 300 -21.11 11.56 8.69
C VAL A 300 -22.18 10.75 7.97
N LEU A 301 -23.44 11.06 8.26
CA LEU A 301 -24.61 10.44 7.63
C LEU A 301 -25.24 11.38 6.61
N SER A 302 -25.79 10.82 5.53
CA SER A 302 -26.69 11.48 4.58
C SER A 302 -28.01 10.71 4.55
N GLU A 303 -29.10 11.38 4.90
CA GLU A 303 -30.46 10.81 4.87
C GLU A 303 -30.57 9.43 5.57
N THR A 304 -29.81 9.22 6.66
CA THR A 304 -29.63 7.98 7.49
C THR A 304 -28.52 7.01 7.10
N GLN A 305 -27.91 7.10 5.91
CA GLN A 305 -26.82 6.21 5.50
C GLN A 305 -25.46 6.90 5.59
N PRO A 306 -24.38 6.19 6.01
CA PRO A 306 -23.04 6.77 6.01
C PRO A 306 -22.61 7.28 4.63
N ILE A 307 -21.95 8.44 4.61
CA ILE A 307 -21.29 8.93 3.40
C ILE A 307 -19.99 8.15 3.23
N SER A 308 -19.91 7.29 2.21
CA SER A 308 -18.74 6.45 1.94
C SER A 308 -18.34 6.44 0.48
N ALA A 309 -17.05 6.23 0.22
CA ALA A 309 -16.52 6.11 -1.13
C ALA A 309 -17.07 4.88 -1.87
N SER A 310 -17.36 3.79 -1.18
CA SER A 310 -18.01 2.61 -1.77
C SER A 310 -19.38 2.95 -2.33
N ARG A 311 -20.23 3.61 -1.52
CA ARG A 311 -21.58 4.03 -1.96
C ARG A 311 -21.53 4.93 -3.19
N VAL A 312 -20.55 5.83 -3.27
CA VAL A 312 -20.33 6.65 -4.47
C VAL A 312 -20.03 5.78 -5.70
N ARG A 313 -19.13 4.80 -5.57
CA ARG A 313 -18.82 3.87 -6.67
C ARG A 313 -20.02 3.02 -7.07
N ASP A 314 -20.86 2.60 -6.12
CA ASP A 314 -22.07 1.81 -6.38
C ASP A 314 -23.11 2.63 -7.18
N LEU A 315 -23.28 3.92 -6.84
CA LEU A 315 -24.13 4.84 -7.62
C LEU A 315 -23.59 5.10 -9.03
N ILE A 316 -22.28 5.27 -9.19
CA ILE A 316 -21.64 5.40 -10.50
C ILE A 316 -21.87 4.14 -11.33
N HIS A 317 -21.72 2.97 -10.71
CA HIS A 317 -21.97 1.68 -11.33
C HIS A 317 -23.43 1.57 -11.81
N ALA A 318 -24.40 2.00 -10.99
CA ALA A 318 -25.81 2.00 -11.33
C ALA A 318 -26.23 3.10 -12.33
N GLY A 319 -25.30 3.92 -12.84
CA GLY A 319 -25.59 5.03 -13.75
C GLY A 319 -26.29 6.23 -13.08
N LYS A 320 -26.36 6.25 -11.74
CA LYS A 320 -27.08 7.24 -10.94
C LYS A 320 -26.18 8.42 -10.55
N LEU A 321 -25.53 9.04 -11.53
CA LEU A 321 -24.52 10.07 -11.26
C LEU A 321 -25.10 11.31 -10.56
N HIS A 322 -26.34 11.68 -10.85
CA HIS A 322 -27.02 12.80 -10.20
C HIS A 322 -27.17 12.62 -8.68
N GLU A 323 -27.33 11.37 -8.19
CA GLU A 323 -27.42 11.07 -6.76
C GLU A 323 -26.06 11.26 -6.05
N VAL A 324 -24.95 11.18 -6.79
CA VAL A 324 -23.59 11.31 -6.23
C VAL A 324 -23.32 12.72 -5.69
N MET A 325 -23.98 13.74 -6.25
CA MET A 325 -23.82 15.14 -5.83
C MET A 325 -24.06 15.33 -4.32
N LYS A 326 -24.93 14.54 -3.71
CA LYS A 326 -25.23 14.61 -2.26
C LYS A 326 -24.14 14.00 -1.37
N LEU A 327 -23.18 13.26 -1.94
CA LEU A 327 -22.19 12.47 -1.20
C LEU A 327 -20.76 12.99 -1.37
N VAL A 328 -20.52 13.87 -2.34
CA VAL A 328 -19.17 14.33 -2.69
C VAL A 328 -19.09 15.85 -2.73
N PRO A 329 -17.91 16.44 -2.50
CA PRO A 329 -17.71 17.86 -2.65
C PRO A 329 -17.87 18.28 -4.11
N GLU A 330 -18.10 19.57 -4.34
CA GLU A 330 -18.27 20.13 -5.68
C GLU A 330 -17.08 19.80 -6.59
N THR A 331 -15.85 19.82 -6.06
CA THR A 331 -14.63 19.46 -6.81
C THR A 331 -14.69 18.04 -7.38
N THR A 332 -15.10 17.06 -6.58
CA THR A 332 -15.29 15.68 -7.03
C THR A 332 -16.46 15.56 -8.01
N TYR A 333 -17.57 16.26 -7.75
CA TYR A 333 -18.74 16.20 -8.63
C TYR A 333 -18.43 16.74 -10.03
N GLN A 334 -17.79 17.92 -10.12
CA GLN A 334 -17.35 18.51 -11.38
C GLN A 334 -16.34 17.63 -12.12
N PHE A 335 -15.41 17.00 -11.39
CA PHE A 335 -14.53 16.01 -12.00
C PHE A 335 -15.29 14.86 -12.64
N LEU A 336 -16.32 14.32 -11.98
CA LEU A 336 -17.12 13.21 -12.52
C LEU A 336 -17.90 13.59 -13.79
N LEU A 337 -18.24 14.87 -13.98
CA LEU A 337 -18.88 15.38 -15.19
C LEU A 337 -17.89 15.62 -16.34
N SER A 338 -16.59 15.64 -16.06
CA SER A 338 -15.55 15.93 -17.05
C SER A 338 -15.33 14.78 -18.06
N SER A 339 -14.70 15.09 -19.19
CA SER A 339 -14.27 14.08 -20.17
C SER A 339 -13.22 13.12 -19.61
N GLU A 340 -12.40 13.57 -18.65
CA GLU A 340 -11.36 12.77 -18.01
C GLU A 340 -11.97 11.59 -17.22
N ALA A 341 -13.08 11.83 -16.52
CA ALA A 341 -13.73 10.82 -15.70
C ALA A 341 -14.42 9.71 -16.51
N ARG A 342 -14.70 9.92 -17.80
CA ARG A 342 -15.44 8.95 -18.65
C ARG A 342 -14.82 7.55 -18.62
N ARG A 343 -13.49 7.45 -18.78
CA ARG A 343 -12.78 6.16 -18.77
C ARG A 343 -12.82 5.47 -17.40
N ILE A 344 -12.89 6.24 -16.32
CA ILE A 344 -12.98 5.71 -14.95
C ILE A 344 -14.40 5.21 -14.69
N ILE A 345 -15.41 6.00 -15.04
CA ILE A 345 -16.83 5.63 -14.93
C ILE A 345 -17.13 4.34 -15.71
N GLN A 346 -16.67 4.26 -16.96
CA GLN A 346 -16.84 3.05 -17.78
C GLN A 346 -16.19 1.82 -17.13
N ARG A 347 -15.00 1.95 -16.54
CA ARG A 347 -14.34 0.85 -15.81
C ARG A 347 -15.12 0.43 -14.56
N ILE A 348 -15.67 1.38 -13.82
CA ILE A 348 -16.50 1.10 -12.63
C ILE A 348 -17.80 0.38 -13.04
N GLN A 349 -18.44 0.82 -14.12
CA GLN A 349 -19.65 0.19 -14.66
C GLN A 349 -19.37 -1.23 -15.18
N ALA A 350 -18.22 -1.48 -15.81
CA ALA A 350 -17.86 -2.79 -16.34
C ALA A 350 -17.43 -3.83 -15.28
N LYS A 351 -17.02 -3.41 -14.06
CA LYS A 351 -16.43 -4.31 -13.05
C LYS A 351 -17.40 -5.36 -12.49
N HIS A 352 -18.73 -5.18 -12.58
CA HIS A 352 -19.71 -6.09 -11.98
C HIS A 352 -20.45 -7.01 -12.98
N THR A 353 -20.30 -6.83 -14.29
CA THR A 353 -20.89 -7.74 -15.30
C THR A 353 -20.27 -9.14 -15.27
N LYS A 354 -19.10 -9.33 -14.63
CA LYS A 354 -18.43 -10.63 -14.48
C LYS A 354 -18.80 -11.41 -13.21
N THR A 355 -19.45 -10.80 -12.22
CA THR A 355 -19.81 -11.49 -10.96
C THR A 355 -21.13 -12.25 -11.08
N LEU A 356 -22.03 -11.85 -11.99
CA LEU A 356 -23.30 -12.55 -12.27
C LEU A 356 -23.16 -13.75 -13.25
N LEU A 357 -22.00 -13.92 -13.88
CA LEU A 357 -21.71 -15.03 -14.81
C LEU A 357 -20.85 -16.15 -14.17
N ARG A 358 -20.61 -16.09 -12.86
CA ARG A 358 -19.92 -17.12 -12.07
C ARG A 358 -20.68 -17.47 -10.78
N GLY A 359 -22.00 -17.29 -10.80
CA GLY A 359 -22.91 -17.83 -9.79
C GLY A 359 -23.35 -19.23 -10.16
#